data_AF-A0A8J5V7M7-F1
#
_entry.id   AF-A0A8J5V7M7-F1
#
_cell.length_a   1.000
_cell.length_b   1.000
_cell.length_c   1.000
_cell.angle_alpha   90.00
_cell.angle_beta   90.00
_cell.angle_gamma   90.00
#
_symmetry.space_group_name_H-M   'P 1'
#
loop_
_entity.id
_entity.type
_entity.pdbx_description
1 polymer ?
#
loop_
_entity_poly.entity_id
_entity_poly.type
_entity_poly.pdbx_seq_one_letter_code
_entity_poly.pdbx_strand_id
1 'polypeptide(L)' 'MKRPAFWGLINPQWSLCSKGRRQSPINIEPDKLLFDPHLRPVQVDKHKVIYHSHIFFRFIPPLP' A
#
# COMPACT_ATOMS: atom_id res chain seq x y z
N MET A 1 12.30 -5.58 -17.21
CA MET A 1 11.11 -5.17 -16.42
C MET A 1 10.76 -6.28 -15.41
N LYS A 2 10.83 -6.02 -14.09
CA LYS A 2 10.51 -7.02 -13.06
C LYS A 2 9.02 -6.95 -12.71
N ARG A 3 8.31 -8.08 -12.74
CA ARG A 3 6.85 -8.15 -12.48
C ARG A 3 6.55 -8.08 -10.96
N PRO A 4 5.41 -7.50 -10.53
CA PRO A 4 5.01 -7.43 -9.11
C PRO A 4 5.05 -8.76 -8.37
N ALA A 5 4.76 -9.87 -9.07
CA ALA A 5 4.82 -11.23 -8.53
C ALA A 5 6.21 -11.61 -7.94
N PHE A 6 7.29 -10.95 -8.36
CA PHE A 6 8.65 -11.27 -7.92
C PHE A 6 9.19 -10.35 -6.83
N TRP A 7 8.46 -9.31 -6.41
CA TRP A 7 8.98 -8.31 -5.47
C TRP A 7 9.50 -8.93 -4.17
N GLY A 8 8.78 -9.89 -3.59
CA GLY A 8 9.22 -10.58 -2.38
C GLY A 8 10.41 -11.54 -2.54
N LEU A 9 10.86 -11.78 -3.77
CA LEU A 9 12.05 -12.59 -4.09
C LEU A 9 13.25 -11.73 -4.48
N ILE A 10 13.01 -10.48 -4.91
CA ILE A 10 14.05 -9.55 -5.37
C ILE A 10 14.81 -8.93 -4.20
N ASN A 11 14.13 -8.62 -3.11
CA ASN A 11 14.73 -8.08 -1.89
C ASN A 11 14.14 -8.82 -0.67
N PRO A 12 14.96 -9.41 0.20
CA PRO A 12 14.48 -10.06 1.43
C PRO A 12 13.58 -9.17 2.31
N GLN A 13 13.81 -7.84 2.29
CA GLN A 13 13.01 -6.87 3.04
C GLN A 13 11.57 -6.72 2.49
N TRP A 14 11.29 -7.18 1.27
CA TRP A 14 9.97 -7.12 0.65
C TRP A 14 9.23 -8.46 0.68
N SER A 15 9.68 -9.41 1.51
CA SER A 15 9.11 -10.76 1.60
C SER A 15 7.60 -10.80 1.82
N LEU A 16 7.01 -9.75 2.42
CA LEU A 16 5.55 -9.62 2.57
C LEU A 16 4.79 -9.53 1.24
N CYS A 17 5.42 -9.06 0.15
CA CYS A 17 4.79 -9.00 -1.16
C CYS A 17 4.46 -10.39 -1.74
N SER A 18 5.19 -11.44 -1.31
CA SER A 18 4.92 -12.82 -1.72
C SER A 18 4.34 -13.68 -0.60
N LYS A 19 4.73 -13.45 0.67
CA LYS A 19 4.31 -14.25 1.82
C LYS A 19 3.11 -13.66 2.58
N GLY A 20 2.76 -12.39 2.35
CA GLY A 20 1.68 -11.71 3.04
C GLY A 20 0.31 -12.28 2.69
N ARG A 21 -0.50 -12.59 3.71
CA ARG A 21 -1.88 -13.09 3.53
C ARG A 21 -2.94 -11.98 3.45
N ARG A 22 -2.53 -10.73 3.65
CA ARG A 22 -3.37 -9.52 3.67
C ARG A 22 -2.70 -8.46 2.81
N GLN A 23 -2.69 -8.69 1.50
CA GLN A 23 -2.13 -7.77 0.50
C GLN A 23 -3.26 -7.05 -0.25
N SER A 24 -3.00 -5.83 -0.69
CA SER A 24 -3.85 -5.08 -1.61
C SER A 24 -3.34 -5.22 -3.06
N PRO A 25 -4.21 -5.02 -4.08
CA PRO A 25 -5.66 -4.80 -3.97
C PRO A 25 -6.41 -6.08 -3.57
N ILE A 26 -7.59 -5.90 -2.97
CA ILE A 26 -8.57 -6.98 -2.79
C ILE A 26 -9.79 -6.72 -3.67
N ASN A 27 -10.52 -7.78 -4.00
CA ASN A 27 -11.86 -7.63 -4.59
C ASN A 27 -12.85 -7.20 -3.51
N ILE A 28 -13.58 -6.11 -3.74
CA ILE A 28 -14.63 -5.63 -2.83
C ILE A 28 -15.97 -6.09 -3.40
N GLU A 29 -16.55 -7.13 -2.80
CA GLU A 29 -17.85 -7.68 -3.19
C GLU A 29 -18.95 -7.05 -2.31
N PRO A 30 -19.82 -6.18 -2.86
CA PRO A 30 -20.81 -5.44 -2.06
C PRO A 30 -21.71 -6.35 -1.21
N ASP A 31 -22.09 -7.51 -1.73
CA ASP A 31 -22.96 -8.48 -1.05
C ASP A 31 -22.31 -9.15 0.17
N LYS A 32 -20.99 -9.09 0.29
CA LYS A 32 -20.22 -9.64 1.41
C LYS A 32 -19.82 -8.58 2.43
N LEU A 33 -20.15 -7.31 2.19
CA LEU A 33 -19.82 -6.21 3.09
C LEU A 33 -20.72 -6.22 4.31
N LEU A 34 -20.12 -6.03 5.48
CA LEU A 34 -20.85 -5.76 6.71
C LEU A 34 -21.02 -4.25 6.86
N PHE A 35 -22.26 -3.79 6.98
CA PHE A 35 -22.55 -2.41 7.38
C PHE A 35 -22.33 -2.25 8.88
N ASP A 36 -21.47 -1.32 9.27
CA ASP A 36 -21.24 -0.96 10.67
C ASP A 36 -21.69 0.49 10.91
N PRO A 37 -22.81 0.71 11.65
CA PRO A 37 -23.33 2.04 11.93
C PRO A 37 -22.46 2.87 12.89
N HIS A 38 -21.47 2.26 13.55
CA HIS A 38 -20.56 2.96 14.48
C HIS A 38 -19.33 3.55 13.78
N LEU A 39 -19.14 3.28 12.48
CA LEU A 39 -18.07 3.90 11.71
C LEU A 39 -18.29 5.40 11.60
N ARG A 40 -17.33 6.18 12.11
CA ARG A 40 -17.36 7.64 12.02
C ARG A 40 -17.08 8.08 10.58
N PRO A 41 -17.69 9.20 10.12
CA PRO A 41 -17.31 9.82 8.86
C PRO A 41 -15.80 10.07 8.80
N VAL A 42 -15.20 9.83 7.64
CA VAL A 42 -13.78 10.13 7.43
C VAL A 42 -13.58 11.63 7.57
N GLN A 43 -12.74 12.03 8.53
CA GLN A 43 -12.33 13.42 8.70
C GLN A 43 -11.08 13.68 7.86
N VAL A 44 -11.14 14.66 6.97
CA VAL A 44 -10.01 15.04 6.11
C VAL A 44 -9.53 16.41 6.53
N ASP A 45 -8.36 16.45 7.18
CA ASP A 45 -7.72 17.70 7.58
C ASP A 45 -6.98 18.34 6.40
N LYS A 46 -7.02 19.66 6.31
CA LYS A 46 -6.30 20.43 5.27
C LYS A 46 -4.83 20.63 5.62
N HIS A 47 -4.12 19.53 5.89
CA HIS A 47 -2.70 19.60 6.16
C HIS A 47 -1.93 19.81 4.85
N LYS A 48 -1.21 20.94 4.73
CA LYS A 48 -0.33 21.18 3.59
C LYS A 48 0.83 20.20 3.66
N VAL A 49 0.82 19.19 2.80
CA VAL A 49 1.97 18.28 2.64
C VAL A 49 3.10 19.08 1.99
N ILE A 50 4.15 19.34 2.76
CA ILE A 50 5.40 19.88 2.22
C ILE A 50 6.09 18.72 1.52
N TYR A 51 6.13 18.75 0.19
CA TYR A 51 6.90 17.80 -0.59
C TYR A 51 8.39 18.09 -0.37
N HIS A 52 9.01 17.38 0.57
CA HIS A 52 10.46 17.29 0.60
C HIS A 52 10.86 16.33 -0.53
N SER A 53 11.29 16.89 -1.66
CA SER A 53 11.70 16.15 -2.86
C SER A 53 12.73 15.05 -2.56
N HIS A 54 13.55 15.20 -1.52
CA HIS A 54 14.53 14.21 -1.07
C HIS A 54 13.94 12.96 -0.39
N ILE A 55 12.70 12.98 0.12
CA ILE A 55 12.12 11.83 0.84
C ILE A 55 11.51 10.81 -0.13
N PHE A 56 10.96 11.26 -1.27
CA PHE A 56 10.40 10.37 -2.30
C PHE A 56 11.43 9.39 -2.86
N PHE A 57 12.68 9.85 -3.07
CA PHE A 57 13.78 9.01 -3.55
C PHE A 57 14.30 7.99 -2.53
N ARG A 58 13.90 8.07 -1.25
CA ARG A 58 14.34 7.12 -0.22
C ARG A 58 13.49 5.84 -0.18
N PHE A 59 12.28 5.89 -0.70
CA PHE A 59 11.36 4.74 -0.78
C PHE A 59 11.37 4.04 -2.14
N ILE A 60 11.94 4.65 -3.18
CA ILE A 60 12.20 3.96 -4.44
C ILE A 60 13.61 3.39 -4.35
N PRO A 61 13.79 2.06 -4.21
CA PRO A 61 15.10 1.45 -4.36
C PRO A 61 15.67 1.87 -5.71
N PRO A 62 16.95 2.30 -5.81
CA PRO A 62 17.53 2.63 -7.10
C PRO A 62 17.38 1.42 -8.02
N LEU A 63 16.66 1.62 -9.13
CA LEU A 63 16.66 0.67 -10.23
C LEU A 63 18.07 0.64 -10.82
N PRO A 64 18.61 -0.54 -11.19
CA PRO A 64 19.77 -0.59 -12.07
C PRO A 64 19.45 0.00 -13.45
#